data_AF-Q38RI3-F1
#
_entry.id   AF-Q38RI3-F1
#
_cell.length_a   1.000
_cell.length_b   1.000
_cell.length_c   1.000
_cell.angle_alpha   90.00
_cell.angle_beta   90.00
_cell.angle_gamma   90.00
#
_symmetry.space_group_name_H-M   'P 1'
#
loop_
_entity.id
_entity.type
_entity.pdbx_description
1 polymer ?
#
loop_
_entity_poly.entity_id
_entity_poly.type
_entity_poly.pdbx_seq_one_letter_code
_entity_poly.pdbx_strand_id
1 'polypeptide(L)'
;IGTGAVATLSTAGVLLSPVGDRIIWWGVSTGFLLVLLYFLFGTLTKEANELSGAAQSTFSTLRNLIVVAWLVYPVWWILGTEGLGMISLYSETAG
;
A
#
# COMPACT_ATOMS: atom_id res chain seq x y z
N ILE A 1 -17.94 35.60 2.20
CA ILE A 1 -16.81 35.04 1.43
C ILE A 1 -15.78 34.54 2.45
N GLY A 2 -15.78 33.27 2.83
CA GLY A 2 -14.84 32.78 3.86
C GLY A 2 -15.19 31.42 4.44
N THR A 3 -16.47 31.07 4.47
CA THR A 3 -16.94 29.76 4.96
C THR A 3 -16.65 28.59 4.01
N GLY A 4 -16.58 28.84 2.69
CA GLY A 4 -16.22 27.82 1.70
C GLY A 4 -14.75 27.38 1.76
N ALA A 5 -13.82 28.32 2.02
CA ALA A 5 -12.40 28.01 2.12
C ALA A 5 -12.06 27.26 3.42
N VAL A 6 -12.74 27.58 4.52
CA VAL A 6 -12.58 26.89 5.81
C VAL A 6 -13.18 25.48 5.77
N ALA A 7 -14.26 25.25 5.01
CA ALA A 7 -14.80 23.90 4.79
C ALA A 7 -13.81 23.01 4.01
N THR A 8 -13.11 23.57 3.02
CA THR A 8 -12.03 22.86 2.28
C THR A 8 -10.79 22.59 3.14
N LEU A 9 -10.43 23.48 4.07
CA LEU A 9 -9.27 23.31 4.95
C LEU A 9 -9.55 22.49 6.22
N SER A 10 -10.81 22.46 6.67
CA SER A 10 -11.19 21.61 7.80
C SER A 10 -10.94 20.16 7.38
N THR A 11 -10.32 19.38 8.25
CA THR A 11 -10.06 17.95 8.06
C THR A 11 -11.28 17.15 7.58
N ALA A 12 -12.51 17.68 7.71
CA ALA A 12 -13.71 17.16 7.07
C ALA A 12 -13.71 17.22 5.53
N GLY A 13 -13.09 18.20 4.87
CA GLY A 13 -13.01 18.27 3.41
C GLY A 13 -12.12 17.17 2.80
N VAL A 14 -11.06 16.76 3.51
CA VAL A 14 -10.25 15.60 3.12
C VAL A 14 -11.02 14.33 3.44
N LEU A 15 -11.53 14.16 4.66
CA LEU A 15 -12.23 12.95 5.10
C LEU A 15 -13.56 12.69 4.39
N LEU A 16 -14.18 13.69 3.75
CA LEU A 16 -15.45 13.53 3.02
C LEU A 16 -15.28 13.70 1.49
N SER A 17 -14.05 13.81 1.01
CA SER A 17 -13.77 13.78 -0.43
C SER A 17 -13.63 12.33 -0.92
N PRO A 18 -14.04 12.01 -2.16
CA PRO A 18 -13.83 10.68 -2.75
C PRO A 18 -12.37 10.21 -2.71
N VAL A 19 -11.42 11.17 -2.70
CA VAL A 19 -9.99 10.91 -2.59
C VAL A 19 -9.60 10.51 -1.16
N GLY A 20 -10.08 11.22 -0.14
CA GLY A 20 -9.75 10.90 1.25
C GLY A 20 -10.32 9.56 1.70
N ASP A 21 -11.56 9.23 1.31
CA ASP A 21 -12.13 7.90 1.56
C ASP A 21 -11.25 6.80 0.96
N ARG A 22 -10.73 7.01 -0.25
CA ARG A 22 -9.86 6.05 -0.93
C ARG A 22 -8.52 5.87 -0.21
N ILE A 23 -7.91 6.95 0.27
CA ILE A 23 -6.64 6.90 1.03
C ILE A 23 -6.84 6.20 2.39
N ILE A 24 -7.97 6.44 3.06
CA ILE A 24 -8.29 5.75 4.32
C ILE A 24 -8.41 4.25 4.09
N TRP A 25 -9.21 3.83 3.10
CA TRP A 25 -9.37 2.42 2.77
C TRP A 25 -8.09 1.77 2.27
N TRP A 26 -7.30 2.48 1.46
CA TRP A 26 -5.96 2.05 1.09
C TRP A 26 -5.07 1.81 2.33
N GLY A 27 -5.10 2.73 3.30
CA GLY A 27 -4.34 2.62 4.55
C GLY A 27 -4.78 1.42 5.39
N VAL A 28 -6.09 1.18 5.49
CA VAL A 28 -6.66 -0.01 6.15
C VAL A 28 -6.17 -1.29 5.48
N SER A 29 -6.31 -1.41 4.15
CA SER A 29 -5.85 -2.57 3.39
C SER A 29 -4.35 -2.80 3.51
N THR A 30 -3.55 -1.72 3.45
CA THR A 30 -2.09 -1.78 3.61
C THR A 30 -1.72 -2.21 5.04
N GLY A 31 -2.42 -1.72 6.05
CA GLY A 31 -2.25 -2.14 7.44
C GLY A 31 -2.49 -3.64 7.63
N PHE A 32 -3.59 -4.16 7.08
CA PHE A 32 -3.85 -5.61 7.09
C PHE A 32 -2.77 -6.40 6.34
N LEU A 33 -2.31 -5.91 5.19
CA LEU A 33 -1.21 -6.53 4.45
C LEU A 33 0.07 -6.59 5.28
N LEU A 34 0.44 -5.53 6.00
CA LEU A 34 1.61 -5.52 6.89
C LEU A 34 1.46 -6.53 8.05
N VAL A 35 0.27 -6.63 8.64
CA VAL A 35 -0.01 -7.65 9.67
C VAL A 35 0.14 -9.06 9.10
N LEU A 36 -0.40 -9.31 7.90
CA LEU A 36 -0.23 -10.58 7.21
C LEU A 36 1.24 -10.88 6.91
N LEU A 37 2.00 -9.91 6.40
CA LEU A 37 3.43 -10.06 6.14
C LEU A 37 4.22 -10.33 7.43
N TYR A 38 3.85 -9.71 8.56
CA TYR A 38 4.45 -9.99 9.86
C TYR A 38 4.20 -11.43 10.30
N PHE A 39 2.94 -11.89 10.25
CA PHE A 39 2.61 -13.28 10.57
C PHE A 39 3.27 -14.26 9.62
N LEU A 40 3.29 -13.94 8.33
CA LEU A 40 3.96 -14.72 7.30
C LEU A 40 5.45 -14.86 7.67
N PHE A 41 6.15 -13.76 7.95
CA PHE A 41 7.56 -13.82 8.34
C PHE A 41 7.77 -14.61 9.64
N GLY A 42 6.93 -14.40 10.66
CA GLY A 42 7.04 -15.11 11.94
C GLY A 42 6.82 -16.61 11.82
N THR A 43 5.71 -17.01 11.21
CA THR A 43 5.32 -18.43 11.07
C THR A 43 6.21 -19.16 10.07
N LEU A 44 6.47 -18.57 8.89
CA LEU A 44 7.30 -19.21 7.87
C LEU A 44 8.77 -19.30 8.31
N THR A 45 9.30 -18.33 9.08
CA THR A 45 10.67 -18.46 9.63
C THR A 45 10.75 -19.60 10.64
N LYS A 46 9.72 -19.81 11.46
CA LYS A 46 9.69 -20.92 12.41
C LYS A 46 9.67 -22.27 11.71
N GLU A 47 8.76 -22.47 10.75
CA GLU A 47 8.70 -23.72 9.96
C GLU A 47 9.98 -23.95 9.15
N ALA A 48 10.58 -22.91 8.56
CA ALA A 48 11.80 -23.05 7.78
C ALA A 48 13.02 -23.48 8.61
N ASN A 49 13.04 -23.16 9.91
CA ASN A 49 14.08 -23.63 10.82
C ASN A 49 13.97 -25.13 11.16
N GLU A 50 12.83 -25.76 10.85
CA GLU A 50 12.64 -27.21 11.00
C GLU A 50 13.04 -27.98 9.73
N LEU A 51 13.33 -27.28 8.62
CA LEU A 51 13.71 -27.87 7.35
C LEU A 51 15.24 -27.89 7.15
N SER A 52 15.74 -28.86 6.39
CA SER A 52 17.17 -28.99 6.08
C SER A 52 17.76 -27.72 5.41
N GLY A 53 19.02 -27.38 5.72
CA GLY A 53 19.61 -26.07 5.40
C GLY A 53 19.58 -25.62 3.93
N ALA A 54 19.55 -26.55 2.96
CA ALA A 54 19.41 -26.22 1.54
C ALA A 54 18.00 -25.74 1.16
N ALA A 55 16.96 -26.36 1.74
CA ALA A 55 15.57 -25.96 1.53
C ALA A 55 15.26 -24.62 2.21
N GLN A 56 15.86 -24.38 3.38
CA GLN A 56 15.74 -23.12 4.13
C GLN A 56 16.24 -21.90 3.33
N SER A 57 17.36 -22.04 2.62
CA SER A 57 17.93 -20.95 1.82
C SER A 57 17.00 -20.53 0.68
N THR A 58 16.49 -21.48 -0.10
CA THR A 58 15.58 -21.20 -1.23
C THR A 58 14.28 -20.56 -0.74
N PHE A 59 13.72 -21.10 0.33
CA PHE A 59 12.50 -20.60 0.93
C PHE A 59 12.66 -19.18 1.49
N SER A 60 13.77 -18.90 2.16
CA SER A 60 14.08 -17.54 2.66
C SER A 60 14.21 -16.54 1.52
N THR A 61 14.89 -16.91 0.42
CA THR A 61 15.01 -16.06 -0.78
C THR A 61 13.65 -15.76 -1.40
N LEU A 62 12.83 -16.78 -1.65
CA LEU A 62 11.49 -16.61 -2.24
C LEU A 62 10.59 -15.75 -1.35
N ARG A 63 10.60 -16.00 -0.04
CA ARG A 63 9.85 -15.18 0.92
C ARG A 63 10.28 -13.73 0.87
N ASN A 64 11.59 -13.47 0.86
CA ASN A 64 12.10 -12.10 0.84
C ASN A 64 11.72 -11.38 -0.46
N LEU A 65 11.78 -12.08 -1.60
CA LEU A 65 11.32 -11.56 -2.89
C LEU A 65 9.83 -11.20 -2.88
N ILE A 66 8.97 -12.10 -2.37
CA ILE A 66 7.52 -11.85 -2.28
C ILE A 66 7.24 -10.64 -1.40
N VAL A 67 7.89 -10.55 -0.23
CA VAL A 67 7.69 -9.43 0.71
C VAL A 67 8.11 -8.11 0.07
N VAL A 68 9.27 -8.07 -0.59
CA VAL A 68 9.73 -6.87 -1.30
C VAL A 68 8.75 -6.48 -2.40
N ALA A 69 8.35 -7.43 -3.25
CA ALA A 69 7.39 -7.17 -4.34
C ALA A 69 6.04 -6.67 -3.81
N TRP A 70 5.55 -7.25 -2.73
CA TRP A 70 4.29 -6.85 -2.09
C TRP A 70 4.36 -5.47 -1.44
N LEU A 71 5.51 -5.05 -0.92
CA LEU A 71 5.70 -3.71 -0.35
C LEU A 71 5.90 -2.62 -1.41
N VAL A 72 6.43 -2.97 -2.58
CA VAL A 72 6.54 -2.02 -3.71
C VAL A 72 5.16 -1.62 -4.23
N TYR A 73 4.19 -2.54 -4.24
CA TYR A 73 2.84 -2.27 -4.74
C TYR A 73 2.11 -1.11 -4.05
N PRO A 74 1.94 -1.06 -2.71
CA PRO A 74 1.25 0.05 -2.05
C PRO A 74 1.98 1.39 -2.21
N VAL A 75 3.32 1.38 -2.31
CA VAL A 75 4.10 2.58 -2.61
C VAL A 75 3.81 3.07 -4.03
N TRP A 76 3.83 2.17 -5.01
CA TRP A 76 3.50 2.49 -6.40
C TRP A 76 2.05 2.99 -6.55
N TRP A 77 1.12 2.40 -5.80
CA TRP A 77 -0.28 2.77 -5.80
C TRP A 77 -0.49 4.22 -5.34
N ILE A 78 0.18 4.66 -4.26
CA ILE A 78 0.13 6.07 -3.80
C ILE A 78 0.67 7.02 -4.88
N LEU A 79 1.77 6.63 -5.54
CA LEU A 79 2.44 7.42 -6.57
C LEU A 79 1.62 7.50 -7.87
N GLY A 80 0.74 6.53 -8.13
CA GLY A 80 -0.12 6.46 -9.30
C GLY A 80 -1.27 7.48 -9.30
N THR A 81 -2.03 7.48 -10.40
CA THR A 81 -3.25 8.27 -10.60
C THR A 81 -4.30 8.09 -9.50
N GLU A 82 -4.25 6.97 -8.79
CA GLU A 82 -5.26 6.54 -7.84
C GLU A 82 -5.12 7.15 -6.44
N GLY A 83 -3.90 7.54 -6.04
CA GLY A 83 -3.60 8.11 -4.73
C GLY A 83 -3.48 9.64 -4.76
N LEU A 84 -2.36 10.15 -5.29
CA LEU A 84 -2.06 11.58 -5.29
C LEU A 84 -2.24 12.26 -6.66
N GLY A 85 -2.56 11.49 -7.72
CA GLY A 85 -2.75 12.04 -9.06
C GLY A 85 -1.49 12.66 -9.68
N MET A 86 -0.30 12.39 -9.11
CA MET A 86 1.00 12.97 -9.51
C MET A 86 1.41 12.58 -10.94
N ILE A 87 0.90 11.45 -11.43
CA ILE A 87 1.03 11.02 -12.81
C ILE A 87 -0.36 11.19 -13.44
N SER A 88 -0.78 12.40 -13.81
CA SER A 88 -2.00 12.54 -14.59
C SER A 88 -1.81 11.78 -15.91
N LEU A 89 -2.81 11.00 -16.32
CA LEU A 89 -2.95 10.54 -17.70
C LEU A 89 -2.53 11.69 -18.62
N TYR A 90 -1.36 11.54 -19.24
CA TYR A 90 -0.90 12.50 -20.24
C TYR A 90 -1.92 12.43 -21.37
N SER A 91 -2.81 13.42 -21.40
CA SER A 91 -3.38 14.02 -22.60
C SER A 91 -3.82 13.04 -23.70
N GLU A 92 -5.03 12.48 -23.59
CA GLU A 92 -5.80 12.08 -24.78
C GLU A 92 -7.29 12.42 -24.61
N THR A 93 -7.62 13.70 -24.40
CA THR A 93 -8.92 14.26 -24.81
C THR A 93 -8.76 15.71 -25.24
N ALA A 94 -7.77 15.97 -26.11
CA ALA A 94 -7.84 17.02 -27.10
C ALA A 94 -8.21 16.33 -28.42
N GLY A 95 -9.49 16.00 -28.55
CA GLY A 95 -10.14 15.44 -29.74
C GLY A 95 -11.56 15.97 -29.77
#